data_AF-A0A9E4BFR6-F1
#
_entry.id   AF-A0A9E4BFR6-F1
#
_cell.length_a   1.000
_cell.length_b   1.000
_cell.length_c   1.000
_cell.angle_alpha   90.00
_cell.angle_beta   90.00
_cell.angle_gamma   90.00
#
_symmetry.space_group_name_H-M   'P 1'
#
loop_
_entity.id
_entity.type
_entity.pdbx_description
1 polymer ?
#
loop_
_entity_poly.entity_id
_entity_poly.type
_entity_poly.pdbx_seq_one_letter_code
_entity_poly.pdbx_strand_id
1 'polypeptide(L)'
;MWLLGAGASASAGLPTAADMIWQFKQELFVSQRKVSRQSVADLSNPAIQAQLQTYIDSFGQLPSTGDPDEYAALFEEVYPSEADRRVYIHSKVAGAKPSYGHLALATLMHAKRTRLVWTTNFDAMVADACAKVYGTTGSLMSVDLDVPELGEQAIREERWPVEVKLHGDFHSRRLKNTAEELRHQDARLRNILIDSCSRFGLVVAGYSGRDDSVMDALDEATQQPGAFPSGLFWLHHGEGLPLPRVRKLLAKADEKGIEVGIVSIDSFDEVLRDLIRQIDDIDTTTLDAFASERRHWSAAPRPTGKRGWPVVRFNAVPVTGVPSVCRCVVCDIGGTAEVREAIERAGVDVIAVRSQAGVLAFGADADVRTAFEPNGITDFDLHTFETKRQRYESSERGLLREALTRAIARQRGLEVVRRGRADLLAPTDPKSSTWTKLEKLVGTLTGTVAGSPELHWREGIGIRLDWAGDRLWLLIEPRTVFDGITQENKMISADFGRERSVRRYNKQLNDLVEFWSRHLGQNKGNLRTLDIGDGIDAIYRLSPITGFSRRVGA
;
A
#
# COMPACT_ATOMS: atom_id res chain seq x y z
N MET A 1 18.99 20.81 -11.82
CA MET A 1 18.25 19.87 -12.69
C MET A 1 18.01 18.56 -11.94
N TRP A 2 17.12 17.70 -12.42
CA TRP A 2 16.83 16.40 -11.80
C TRP A 2 17.20 15.24 -12.73
N LEU A 3 17.62 14.12 -12.16
CA LEU A 3 17.67 12.81 -12.82
C LEU A 3 16.77 11.84 -12.05
N LEU A 4 15.74 11.33 -12.73
CA LEU A 4 14.75 10.44 -12.15
C LEU A 4 14.96 9.00 -12.63
N GLY A 5 14.90 8.07 -11.68
CA GLY A 5 14.81 6.65 -11.96
C GLY A 5 13.50 6.03 -11.47
N ALA A 6 13.38 4.70 -11.61
CA ALA A 6 12.12 4.00 -11.38
C ALA A 6 11.58 4.18 -9.95
N GLY A 7 12.45 4.42 -8.97
CA GLY A 7 12.06 4.69 -7.58
C GLY A 7 11.26 5.99 -7.40
N ALA A 8 11.38 6.98 -8.31
CA ALA A 8 10.55 8.18 -8.27
C ALA A 8 9.07 7.86 -8.58
N SER A 9 8.86 6.82 -9.40
CA SER A 9 7.55 6.32 -9.81
C SER A 9 6.93 5.29 -8.84
N ALA A 10 7.64 4.89 -7.78
CA ALA A 10 7.17 3.85 -6.86
C ALA A 10 5.85 4.20 -6.16
N SER A 11 5.71 5.44 -5.65
CA SER A 11 4.48 5.93 -5.01
C SER A 11 3.30 6.10 -6.00
N ALA A 12 3.56 6.06 -7.30
CA ALA A 12 2.53 6.01 -8.34
C ALA A 12 2.02 4.57 -8.58
N GLY A 13 2.57 3.58 -7.86
CA GLY A 13 2.23 2.16 -7.98
C GLY A 13 3.03 1.43 -9.06
N LEU A 14 4.06 2.08 -9.64
CA LEU A 14 4.94 1.45 -10.62
C LEU A 14 6.03 0.65 -9.90
N PRO A 15 6.32 -0.59 -10.33
CA PRO A 15 7.35 -1.41 -9.69
C PRO A 15 8.74 -0.83 -9.98
N THR A 16 9.62 -0.86 -8.98
CA THR A 16 11.03 -0.52 -9.16
C THR A 16 11.79 -1.65 -9.85
N ALA A 17 13.00 -1.37 -10.34
CA ALA A 17 13.88 -2.42 -10.88
C ALA A 17 14.15 -3.54 -9.85
N ALA A 18 14.25 -3.21 -8.55
CA ALA A 18 14.41 -4.20 -7.49
C ALA A 18 13.15 -5.07 -7.31
N ASP A 19 11.96 -4.46 -7.35
CA ASP A 19 10.69 -5.19 -7.29
C ASP A 19 10.56 -6.15 -8.48
N MET A 20 10.95 -5.68 -9.66
CA MET A 20 10.93 -6.46 -10.90
C MET A 20 11.92 -7.61 -10.87
N ILE A 21 13.15 -7.42 -10.37
CA ILE A 21 14.12 -8.50 -10.16
C ILE A 21 13.47 -9.62 -9.35
N TRP A 22 12.83 -9.31 -8.21
CA TRP A 22 12.18 -10.32 -7.39
C TRP A 22 10.98 -10.98 -8.08
N GLN A 23 10.19 -10.22 -8.84
CA GLN A 23 9.10 -10.76 -9.66
C GLN A 23 9.63 -11.74 -10.72
N PHE A 24 10.74 -11.43 -11.38
CA PHE A 24 11.35 -12.31 -12.37
C PHE A 24 11.90 -13.58 -11.74
N LYS A 25 12.60 -13.47 -10.59
CA LYS A 25 13.06 -14.65 -9.83
C LYS A 25 11.89 -15.55 -9.42
N GLN A 26 10.78 -14.96 -8.98
CA GLN A 26 9.55 -15.69 -8.66
C GLN A 26 8.98 -16.39 -9.89
N GLU A 27 8.92 -15.71 -11.03
CA GLU A 27 8.35 -16.26 -12.27
C GLU A 27 9.17 -17.43 -12.81
N LEU A 28 10.50 -17.32 -12.80
CA LEU A 28 11.42 -18.43 -13.13
C LEU A 28 11.23 -19.61 -12.17
N PHE A 29 11.16 -19.35 -10.86
CA PHE A 29 10.94 -20.39 -9.86
C PHE A 29 9.61 -21.12 -10.08
N VAL A 30 8.52 -20.38 -10.23
CA VAL A 30 7.16 -20.92 -10.41
C VAL A 30 7.04 -21.72 -11.70
N SER A 31 7.51 -21.16 -12.82
CA SER A 31 7.40 -21.78 -14.15
C SER A 31 8.20 -23.07 -14.23
N GLN A 32 9.42 -23.09 -13.72
CA GLN A 32 10.33 -24.23 -13.88
C GLN A 32 10.13 -25.31 -12.81
N ARG A 33 9.83 -24.95 -11.55
CA ARG A 33 9.50 -25.92 -10.49
C ARG A 33 8.05 -26.42 -10.58
N LYS A 34 7.21 -25.80 -11.41
CA LYS A 34 5.78 -26.10 -11.54
C LYS A 34 5.04 -26.02 -10.19
N VAL A 35 5.42 -25.06 -9.36
CA VAL A 35 4.82 -24.81 -8.04
C VAL A 35 3.81 -23.68 -8.11
N SER A 36 2.83 -23.66 -7.20
CA SER A 36 1.85 -22.58 -7.15
C SER A 36 2.51 -21.24 -6.81
N ARG A 37 2.17 -20.17 -7.56
CA ARG A 37 2.60 -18.80 -7.26
C ARG A 37 2.25 -18.36 -5.83
N GLN A 38 1.19 -18.94 -5.24
CA GLN A 38 0.79 -18.64 -3.86
C GLN A 38 1.84 -19.08 -2.82
N SER A 39 2.63 -20.12 -3.12
CA SER A 39 3.68 -20.61 -2.19
C SER A 39 4.81 -19.61 -1.96
N VAL A 40 5.03 -18.70 -2.92
CA VAL A 40 6.10 -17.68 -2.90
C VAL A 40 5.53 -16.28 -3.13
N ALA A 41 4.26 -16.03 -2.80
CA ALA A 41 3.56 -14.79 -3.15
C ALA A 41 4.14 -13.54 -2.48
N ASP A 42 4.64 -13.68 -1.25
CA ASP A 42 5.19 -12.56 -0.48
C ASP A 42 6.68 -12.34 -0.79
N LEU A 43 6.96 -11.50 -1.78
CA LEU A 43 8.31 -11.13 -2.18
C LEU A 43 9.02 -10.20 -1.18
N SER A 44 8.33 -9.74 -0.14
CA SER A 44 8.94 -8.97 0.95
C SER A 44 9.53 -9.87 2.05
N ASN A 45 9.17 -11.16 2.07
CA ASN A 45 9.64 -12.11 3.08
C ASN A 45 11.10 -12.56 2.79
N PRO A 46 12.05 -12.33 3.72
CA PRO A 46 13.46 -12.72 3.53
C PRO A 46 13.67 -14.22 3.28
N ALA A 47 12.83 -15.08 3.86
CA ALA A 47 12.94 -16.53 3.63
C ALA A 47 12.54 -16.92 2.19
N ILE A 48 11.48 -16.30 1.66
CA ILE A 48 11.08 -16.48 0.26
C ILE A 48 12.16 -15.91 -0.66
N GLN A 49 12.68 -14.72 -0.35
CA GLN A 49 13.79 -14.14 -1.10
C GLN A 49 15.02 -15.05 -1.12
N ALA A 50 15.42 -15.62 0.03
CA ALA A 50 16.53 -16.56 0.12
C ALA A 50 16.27 -17.85 -0.66
N GLN A 51 15.05 -18.38 -0.63
CA GLN A 51 14.66 -19.56 -1.39
C GLN A 51 14.73 -19.31 -2.91
N LEU A 52 14.15 -18.20 -3.37
CA LEU A 52 14.20 -17.78 -4.77
C LEU A 52 15.65 -17.55 -5.20
N GLN A 53 16.45 -16.88 -4.37
CA GLN A 53 17.85 -16.61 -4.67
C GLN A 53 18.67 -17.88 -4.80
N THR A 54 18.55 -18.79 -3.83
CA THR A 54 19.25 -20.09 -3.85
C THR A 54 18.91 -20.88 -5.12
N TYR A 55 17.66 -20.78 -5.58
CA TYR A 55 17.25 -21.40 -6.83
C TYR A 55 17.90 -20.74 -8.05
N ILE A 56 17.92 -19.41 -8.12
CA ILE A 56 18.54 -18.66 -9.21
C ILE A 56 20.06 -18.91 -9.26
N ASP A 57 20.71 -18.97 -8.10
CA ASP A 57 22.14 -19.29 -8.00
C ASP A 57 22.45 -20.71 -8.50
N SER A 58 21.49 -21.65 -8.39
CA SER A 58 21.66 -23.04 -8.86
C SER A 58 21.77 -23.18 -10.37
N PHE A 59 21.36 -22.16 -11.16
CA PHE A 59 21.55 -22.16 -12.61
C PHE A 59 23.01 -21.95 -13.01
N GLY A 60 23.80 -21.25 -12.19
CA GLY A 60 25.21 -20.94 -12.45
C GLY A 60 25.49 -20.03 -13.66
N GLN A 61 24.47 -19.66 -14.45
CA GLN A 61 24.58 -18.83 -15.65
C GLN A 61 24.01 -17.41 -15.47
N LEU A 62 23.17 -17.19 -14.45
CA LEU A 62 22.55 -15.90 -14.17
C LEU A 62 23.44 -15.06 -13.24
N PRO A 63 23.46 -13.72 -13.40
CA PRO A 63 24.27 -12.85 -12.56
C PRO A 63 23.91 -12.95 -11.07
N SER A 64 24.92 -12.74 -10.22
CA SER A 64 24.75 -12.76 -8.76
C SER A 64 23.89 -11.60 -8.25
N THR A 65 23.37 -11.72 -7.02
CA THR A 65 22.59 -10.63 -6.39
C THR A 65 23.39 -9.34 -6.32
N GLY A 66 22.80 -8.25 -6.83
CA GLY A 66 23.44 -6.93 -6.80
C GLY A 66 24.34 -6.66 -8.00
N ASP A 67 24.50 -7.62 -8.92
CA ASP A 67 25.20 -7.41 -10.18
C ASP A 67 24.48 -6.35 -11.04
N PRO A 68 25.22 -5.43 -11.71
CA PRO A 68 24.62 -4.44 -12.61
C PRO A 68 23.71 -5.06 -13.69
N ASP A 69 24.07 -6.24 -14.21
CA ASP A 69 23.35 -6.91 -15.30
C ASP A 69 22.23 -7.85 -14.80
N GLU A 70 22.07 -8.01 -13.48
CA GLU A 70 21.07 -8.90 -12.85
C GLU A 70 19.66 -8.65 -13.39
N TYR A 71 19.23 -7.39 -13.46
CA TYR A 71 17.91 -7.02 -13.97
C TYR A 71 17.74 -7.41 -15.44
N ALA A 72 18.71 -7.06 -16.29
CA ALA A 72 18.61 -7.30 -17.73
C ALA A 72 18.63 -8.79 -18.05
N ALA A 73 19.51 -9.55 -17.40
CA ALA A 73 19.61 -10.99 -17.58
C ALA A 73 18.33 -11.71 -17.13
N LEU A 74 17.79 -11.37 -15.96
CA LEU A 74 16.54 -11.98 -15.48
C LEU A 74 15.34 -11.60 -16.35
N PHE A 75 15.29 -10.37 -16.85
CA PHE A 75 14.20 -9.94 -17.70
C PHE A 75 14.20 -10.67 -19.05
N GLU A 76 15.38 -10.87 -19.65
CA GLU A 76 15.56 -11.66 -20.87
C GLU A 76 15.29 -13.14 -20.67
N GLU A 77 15.63 -13.69 -19.50
CA GLU A 77 15.36 -15.09 -19.20
C GLU A 77 13.85 -15.36 -19.04
N VAL A 78 13.11 -14.46 -18.38
CA VAL A 78 11.65 -14.60 -18.22
C VAL A 78 10.91 -14.30 -19.53
N TYR A 79 11.35 -13.28 -20.25
CA TYR A 79 10.72 -12.82 -21.50
C TYR A 79 11.78 -12.71 -22.60
N PRO A 80 12.07 -13.82 -23.31
CA PRO A 80 13.11 -13.83 -24.35
C PRO A 80 12.80 -12.89 -25.52
N SER A 81 11.53 -12.74 -25.86
CA SER A 81 11.07 -11.85 -26.92
C SER A 81 11.07 -10.39 -26.47
N GLU A 82 11.56 -9.51 -27.33
CA GLU A 82 11.47 -8.05 -27.12
C GLU A 82 10.02 -7.56 -27.05
N ALA A 83 9.15 -8.11 -27.92
CA ALA A 83 7.74 -7.75 -27.94
C ALA A 83 7.04 -8.08 -26.61
N ASP A 84 7.37 -9.22 -26.00
CA ASP A 84 6.78 -9.64 -24.72
C ASP A 84 7.25 -8.74 -23.59
N ARG A 85 8.53 -8.37 -23.59
CA ARG A 85 9.07 -7.41 -22.62
C ARG A 85 8.41 -6.03 -22.75
N ARG A 86 8.15 -5.55 -23.98
CA ARG A 86 7.40 -4.31 -24.22
C ARG A 86 5.98 -4.39 -23.67
N VAL A 87 5.28 -5.48 -23.97
CA VAL A 87 3.93 -5.74 -23.45
C VAL A 87 3.92 -5.77 -21.92
N TYR A 88 4.92 -6.43 -21.32
CA TYR A 88 5.07 -6.48 -19.87
C TYR A 88 5.21 -5.08 -19.26
N ILE A 89 6.17 -4.27 -19.74
CA ILE A 89 6.37 -2.90 -19.23
C ILE A 89 5.11 -2.06 -19.44
N HIS A 90 4.52 -2.10 -20.63
CA HIS A 90 3.29 -1.37 -20.91
C HIS A 90 2.16 -1.78 -19.96
N SER A 91 2.03 -3.07 -19.64
CA SER A 91 1.04 -3.56 -18.67
C SER A 91 1.25 -3.02 -17.25
N LYS A 92 2.50 -2.73 -16.86
CA LYS A 92 2.81 -2.13 -15.54
C LYS A 92 2.52 -0.63 -15.53
N VAL A 93 2.78 0.05 -16.63
CA VAL A 93 2.57 1.51 -16.77
C VAL A 93 1.10 1.85 -17.01
N ALA A 94 0.33 0.97 -17.65
CA ALA A 94 -1.05 1.19 -18.03
C ALA A 94 -1.94 1.56 -16.82
N GLY A 95 -2.60 2.71 -16.90
CA GLY A 95 -3.54 3.18 -15.89
C GLY A 95 -2.91 3.75 -14.62
N ALA A 96 -1.57 3.78 -14.53
CA ALA A 96 -0.87 4.49 -13.47
C ALA A 96 -1.18 6.00 -13.54
N LYS A 97 -1.15 6.66 -12.39
CA LYS A 97 -1.40 8.10 -12.28
C LYS A 97 -0.27 8.75 -11.49
N PRO A 98 0.11 10.00 -11.83
CA PRO A 98 1.13 10.73 -11.10
C PRO A 98 0.90 10.72 -9.58
N SER A 99 1.96 10.49 -8.82
CA SER A 99 1.98 10.62 -7.36
C SER A 99 2.11 12.08 -6.93
N TYR A 100 2.14 12.34 -5.62
CA TYR A 100 2.34 13.70 -5.11
C TYR A 100 3.70 14.26 -5.55
N GLY A 101 4.76 13.45 -5.53
CA GLY A 101 6.10 13.88 -5.91
C GLY A 101 6.17 14.35 -7.36
N HIS A 102 5.47 13.68 -8.29
CA HIS A 102 5.40 14.11 -9.69
C HIS A 102 4.69 15.45 -9.85
N LEU A 103 3.55 15.62 -9.15
CA LEU A 103 2.83 16.90 -9.17
C LEU A 103 3.67 18.01 -8.56
N ALA A 104 4.38 17.73 -7.47
CA ALA A 104 5.25 18.71 -6.81
C ALA A 104 6.42 19.10 -7.73
N LEU A 105 7.02 18.13 -8.42
CA LEU A 105 8.04 18.41 -9.43
C LEU A 105 7.49 19.27 -10.56
N ALA A 106 6.31 18.95 -11.10
CA ALA A 106 5.64 19.75 -12.12
C ALA A 106 5.34 21.18 -11.63
N THR A 107 4.95 21.35 -10.36
CA THR A 107 4.79 22.67 -9.73
C THR A 107 6.11 23.45 -9.66
N LEU A 108 7.23 22.80 -9.31
CA LEU A 108 8.55 23.43 -9.36
C LEU A 108 8.95 23.82 -10.78
N MET A 109 8.59 23.01 -11.77
CA MET A 109 8.82 23.31 -13.18
C MET A 109 7.98 24.50 -13.64
N HIS A 110 6.71 24.58 -13.22
CA HIS A 110 5.83 25.74 -13.47
C HIS A 110 6.44 27.03 -12.91
N ALA A 111 6.93 26.97 -11.68
CA ALA A 111 7.55 28.09 -10.98
C ALA A 111 8.98 28.40 -11.46
N LYS A 112 9.46 27.75 -12.53
CA LYS A 112 10.83 27.89 -13.09
C LYS A 112 11.94 27.59 -12.08
N ARG A 113 11.63 26.84 -11.02
CA ARG A 113 12.60 26.33 -10.03
C ARG A 113 13.27 25.05 -10.49
N THR A 114 12.61 24.29 -11.37
CA THR A 114 13.20 23.15 -12.08
C THR A 114 13.11 23.37 -13.59
N ARG A 115 14.25 23.51 -14.26
CA ARG A 115 14.32 23.77 -15.70
C ARG A 115 14.36 22.51 -16.55
N LEU A 116 15.10 21.50 -16.07
CA LEU A 116 15.47 20.31 -16.81
C LEU A 116 15.31 19.06 -15.93
N VAL A 117 14.62 18.06 -16.47
CA VAL A 117 14.44 16.73 -15.88
C VAL A 117 14.96 15.70 -16.87
N TRP A 118 15.94 14.91 -16.45
CA TRP A 118 16.37 13.71 -17.13
C TRP A 118 15.68 12.51 -16.49
N THR A 119 15.30 11.51 -17.28
CA THR A 119 14.69 10.30 -16.73
C THR A 119 15.13 9.05 -17.48
N THR A 120 15.32 7.97 -16.73
CA THR A 120 15.50 6.61 -17.28
C THR A 120 14.17 5.85 -17.35
N ASN A 121 13.06 6.46 -16.92
CA ASN A 121 11.77 5.80 -16.85
C ASN A 121 11.05 5.87 -18.21
N PHE A 122 10.28 4.82 -18.50
CA PHE A 122 9.44 4.74 -19.70
C PHE A 122 8.08 5.43 -19.49
N ASP A 123 7.65 5.60 -18.24
CA ASP A 123 6.34 6.15 -17.90
C ASP A 123 6.18 7.63 -18.31
N ALA A 124 4.92 8.08 -18.39
CA ALA A 124 4.57 9.46 -18.70
C ALA A 124 4.30 10.30 -17.43
N MET A 125 4.76 9.88 -16.24
CA MET A 125 4.28 10.49 -14.99
C MET A 125 4.65 11.97 -14.85
N VAL A 126 5.83 12.38 -15.33
CA VAL A 126 6.26 13.80 -15.32
C VAL A 126 5.42 14.62 -16.30
N ALA A 127 5.24 14.14 -17.54
CA ALA A 127 4.40 14.78 -18.54
C ALA A 127 2.94 14.90 -18.10
N ASP A 128 2.35 13.83 -17.56
CA ASP A 128 0.98 13.82 -17.04
C ASP A 128 0.81 14.75 -15.83
N ALA A 129 1.83 14.84 -14.97
CA ALA A 129 1.82 15.79 -13.87
C ALA A 129 1.89 17.24 -14.36
N CYS A 130 2.75 17.52 -15.34
CA CYS A 130 2.83 18.83 -15.98
C CYS A 130 1.51 19.20 -16.64
N ALA A 131 0.86 18.29 -17.37
CA ALA A 131 -0.43 18.54 -17.99
C ALA A 131 -1.51 18.92 -16.95
N LYS A 132 -1.51 18.27 -15.79
CA LYS A 132 -2.42 18.59 -14.69
C LYS A 132 -2.12 19.93 -14.03
N VAL A 133 -0.85 20.22 -13.75
CA VAL A 133 -0.45 21.46 -13.05
C VAL A 133 -0.58 22.68 -13.96
N TYR A 134 -0.21 22.56 -15.25
CA TYR A 134 -0.25 23.67 -16.20
C TYR A 134 -1.64 23.91 -16.78
N GLY A 135 -2.56 22.96 -16.61
CA GLY A 135 -3.88 22.98 -17.23
C GLY A 135 -3.86 22.82 -18.76
N THR A 136 -2.71 22.51 -19.36
CA THR A 136 -2.53 22.30 -20.80
C THR A 136 -1.45 21.26 -21.08
N THR A 137 -1.55 20.56 -22.21
CA THR A 137 -0.59 19.51 -22.61
C THR A 137 0.66 20.04 -23.34
N GLY A 138 0.69 21.32 -23.71
CA GLY A 138 1.73 21.89 -24.60
C GLY A 138 2.88 22.64 -23.92
N SER A 139 2.86 22.79 -22.60
CA SER A 139 3.83 23.63 -21.87
C SER A 139 5.09 22.89 -21.38
N LEU A 140 5.16 21.57 -21.52
CA LEU A 140 6.37 20.78 -21.31
C LEU A 140 6.95 20.35 -22.66
N MET A 141 8.24 20.54 -22.87
CA MET A 141 8.93 19.89 -23.99
C MET A 141 9.46 18.53 -23.54
N SER A 142 8.84 17.45 -24.00
CA SER A 142 9.33 16.08 -23.81
C SER A 142 10.16 15.66 -25.01
N VAL A 143 11.37 15.17 -24.75
CA VAL A 143 12.32 14.72 -25.78
C VAL A 143 12.66 13.26 -25.53
N ASP A 144 12.39 12.46 -26.55
CA ASP A 144 12.70 11.04 -26.58
C ASP A 144 13.95 10.76 -27.42
N LEU A 145 14.43 9.52 -27.35
CA LEU A 145 15.67 9.08 -28.00
C LEU A 145 15.66 9.21 -29.53
N ASP A 146 14.47 9.24 -30.13
CA ASP A 146 14.29 9.32 -31.58
C ASP A 146 14.63 10.70 -32.16
N VAL A 147 14.63 11.76 -31.34
CA VAL A 147 14.86 13.15 -31.82
C VAL A 147 15.75 13.96 -30.86
N PRO A 148 17.00 13.56 -30.63
CA PRO A 148 17.90 14.20 -29.68
C PRO A 148 18.22 15.66 -30.03
N GLU A 149 18.12 16.04 -31.31
CA GLU A 149 18.34 17.41 -31.79
C GLU A 149 17.38 18.42 -31.13
N LEU A 150 16.13 18.00 -30.90
CA LEU A 150 15.12 18.86 -30.26
C LEU A 150 15.51 19.17 -28.81
N GLY A 151 16.04 18.19 -28.08
CA GLY A 151 16.53 18.39 -26.71
C GLY A 151 17.71 19.32 -26.63
N GLU A 152 18.71 19.11 -27.50
CA GLU A 152 19.87 19.98 -27.59
C GLU A 152 19.47 21.42 -27.91
N GLN A 153 18.59 21.60 -28.91
CA GLN A 153 18.09 22.91 -29.31
C GLN A 153 17.33 23.59 -28.16
N ALA A 154 16.43 22.88 -27.49
CA ALA A 154 15.65 23.44 -26.40
C ALA A 154 16.50 23.86 -25.20
N ILE A 155 17.50 23.06 -24.85
CA ILE A 155 18.44 23.33 -23.76
C ILE A 155 19.35 24.51 -24.09
N ARG A 156 19.76 24.64 -25.37
CA ARG A 156 20.58 25.76 -25.85
C ARG A 156 19.79 27.06 -25.96
N GLU A 157 18.54 27.00 -26.43
CA GLU A 157 17.62 28.13 -26.55
C GLU A 157 16.92 28.49 -25.23
N GLU A 158 17.22 27.77 -24.15
CA GLU A 158 16.61 27.96 -22.82
C GLU A 158 15.08 27.89 -22.82
N ARG A 159 14.52 27.00 -23.65
CA ARG A 159 13.09 26.76 -23.78
C ARG A 159 12.58 25.84 -22.67
N TRP A 160 12.54 26.36 -21.45
CA TRP A 160 12.12 25.62 -20.26
C TRP A 160 10.59 25.56 -20.09
N PRO A 161 10.05 24.52 -19.42
CA PRO A 161 10.76 23.36 -18.90
C PRO A 161 10.92 22.21 -19.91
N VAL A 162 11.98 21.41 -19.75
CA VAL A 162 12.33 20.28 -20.63
C VAL A 162 12.41 18.97 -19.83
N GLU A 163 11.80 17.92 -20.36
CA GLU A 163 12.00 16.52 -19.95
C GLU A 163 12.76 15.79 -21.05
N VAL A 164 13.82 15.05 -20.69
CA VAL A 164 14.60 14.23 -21.64
C VAL A 164 14.66 12.79 -21.15
N LYS A 165 14.22 11.86 -22.00
CA LYS A 165 14.21 10.41 -21.71
C LYS A 165 15.44 9.73 -22.32
N LEU A 166 16.30 9.17 -21.45
CA LEU A 166 17.61 8.61 -21.84
C LEU A 166 17.54 7.26 -22.58
N HIS A 167 16.44 6.52 -22.45
CA HIS A 167 16.35 5.15 -22.99
C HIS A 167 15.31 4.97 -24.11
N GLY A 168 14.62 6.04 -24.52
CA GLY A 168 13.49 5.95 -25.47
C GLY A 168 12.41 4.97 -25.00
N ASP A 169 11.44 4.67 -25.85
CA ASP A 169 10.55 3.53 -25.63
C ASP A 169 11.31 2.23 -25.96
N PHE A 170 11.79 1.57 -24.90
CA PHE A 170 12.23 0.18 -24.86
C PHE A 170 13.44 -0.21 -25.74
N HIS A 171 14.67 -0.20 -25.22
CA HIS A 171 15.74 -1.09 -25.73
C HIS A 171 16.73 -1.51 -24.62
N SER A 172 16.89 -2.83 -24.42
CA SER A 172 17.97 -3.40 -23.60
C SER A 172 19.35 -3.13 -24.22
N ARG A 173 20.41 -3.09 -23.39
CA ARG A 173 21.81 -2.96 -23.85
C ARG A 173 22.21 -3.99 -24.91
N ARG A 174 21.66 -5.20 -24.86
CA ARG A 174 21.99 -6.27 -25.82
C ARG A 174 21.38 -6.05 -27.20
N LEU A 175 20.29 -5.27 -27.29
CA LEU A 175 19.62 -4.87 -28.54
C LEU A 175 20.07 -3.50 -29.07
N LYS A 176 20.75 -2.67 -28.28
CA LYS A 176 21.54 -1.52 -28.80
C LYS A 176 22.64 -1.95 -29.79
N ASN A 177 22.87 -3.25 -29.96
CA ASN A 177 23.89 -3.83 -30.84
C ASN A 177 23.45 -4.05 -32.31
N THR A 178 22.26 -3.64 -32.75
CA THR A 178 21.79 -3.99 -34.12
C THR A 178 21.51 -2.83 -35.09
N ALA A 179 21.57 -1.56 -34.68
CA ALA A 179 21.58 -0.44 -35.64
C ALA A 179 22.57 0.67 -35.22
N GLU A 180 23.44 1.09 -36.13
CA GLU A 180 24.48 2.11 -35.89
C GLU A 180 23.89 3.48 -35.51
N GLU A 181 22.71 3.81 -36.05
CA GLU A 181 21.97 5.05 -35.80
C GLU A 181 21.55 5.19 -34.32
N LEU A 182 21.00 4.13 -33.72
CA LEU A 182 20.58 4.13 -32.31
C LEU A 182 21.77 4.33 -31.37
N ARG A 183 22.94 3.77 -31.69
CA ARG A 183 24.17 4.00 -30.93
C ARG A 183 24.64 5.45 -31.02
N HIS A 184 24.50 6.06 -32.19
CA HIS A 184 24.87 7.46 -32.39
C HIS A 184 23.94 8.42 -31.63
N GLN A 185 22.62 8.18 -31.69
CA GLN A 185 21.61 8.97 -30.96
C GLN A 185 21.79 8.87 -29.43
N ASP A 186 22.05 7.67 -28.92
CA ASP A 186 22.33 7.42 -27.50
C ASP A 186 23.63 8.12 -27.05
N ALA A 187 24.70 8.03 -27.84
CA ALA A 187 25.94 8.77 -27.56
C ALA A 187 25.71 10.29 -27.55
N ARG A 188 24.90 10.80 -28.48
CA ARG A 188 24.53 12.22 -28.55
C ARG A 188 23.75 12.67 -27.32
N LEU A 189 22.73 11.92 -26.88
CA LEU A 189 21.99 12.25 -25.65
C LEU A 189 22.89 12.28 -24.41
N ARG A 190 23.85 11.35 -24.31
CA ARG A 190 24.82 11.36 -23.21
C ARG A 190 25.71 12.59 -23.25
N ASN A 191 26.16 13.02 -24.43
CA ASN A 191 26.92 14.27 -24.57
C ASN A 191 26.09 15.48 -24.13
N ILE A 192 24.79 15.52 -24.46
CA ILE A 192 23.87 16.58 -24.01
C ILE A 192 23.71 16.54 -22.48
N LEU A 193 23.63 15.35 -21.87
CA LEU A 193 23.62 15.20 -20.42
C LEU A 193 24.92 15.71 -19.78
N ILE A 194 26.08 15.35 -20.34
CA ILE A 194 27.39 15.83 -19.87
C ILE A 194 27.48 17.36 -19.93
N ASP A 195 27.10 17.97 -21.06
CA ASP A 195 27.06 19.43 -21.20
C ASP A 195 26.11 20.08 -20.19
N SER A 196 24.93 19.47 -19.97
CA SER A 196 23.97 19.95 -18.97
C SER A 196 24.55 19.92 -17.55
N CYS A 197 25.38 18.93 -17.23
CA CYS A 197 26.06 18.83 -15.92
C CYS A 197 27.07 19.96 -15.70
N SER A 198 27.70 20.48 -16.76
CA SER A 198 28.58 21.65 -16.67
C SER A 198 27.82 22.96 -16.41
N ARG A 199 26.52 23.00 -16.71
CA ARG A 199 25.67 24.20 -16.57
C ARG A 199 24.82 24.22 -15.30
N PHE A 200 24.51 23.05 -14.72
CA PHE A 200 23.54 22.92 -13.63
C PHE A 200 24.02 21.93 -12.55
N GLY A 201 23.72 22.22 -11.28
CA GLY A 201 23.74 21.19 -10.24
C GLY A 201 22.68 20.11 -10.48
N LEU A 202 22.92 18.90 -9.97
CA LEU A 202 22.09 17.73 -10.23
C LEU A 202 21.56 17.12 -8.93
N VAL A 203 20.25 16.90 -8.86
CA VAL A 203 19.61 16.07 -7.85
C VAL A 203 19.17 14.75 -8.49
N VAL A 204 19.66 13.62 -7.97
CA VAL A 204 19.33 12.29 -8.45
C VAL A 204 18.33 11.63 -7.50
N ALA A 205 17.18 11.20 -8.01
CA ALA A 205 16.11 10.60 -7.20
C ALA A 205 15.56 9.33 -7.84
N GLY A 206 15.40 8.26 -7.05
CA GLY A 206 14.82 7.01 -7.51
C GLY A 206 15.67 6.22 -8.51
N TYR A 207 16.88 6.68 -8.81
CA TYR A 207 17.83 5.99 -9.67
C TYR A 207 18.85 5.21 -8.82
N SER A 208 19.06 3.94 -9.13
CA SER A 208 19.90 3.04 -8.33
C SER A 208 21.39 3.11 -8.67
N GLY A 209 21.75 3.67 -9.84
CA GLY A 209 23.13 3.70 -10.32
C GLY A 209 23.61 2.39 -10.95
N ARG A 210 22.69 1.55 -11.44
CA ARG A 210 23.01 0.28 -12.11
C ARG A 210 23.34 0.42 -13.60
N ASP A 211 22.87 1.48 -14.25
CA ASP A 211 23.18 1.68 -15.66
C ASP A 211 24.54 2.38 -15.81
N ASP A 212 25.62 1.60 -15.94
CA ASP A 212 26.96 2.05 -16.35
C ASP A 212 26.95 3.13 -17.43
N SER A 213 26.06 3.09 -18.40
CA SER A 213 26.07 4.01 -19.51
C SER A 213 25.69 5.45 -19.11
N VAL A 214 24.79 5.56 -18.12
CA VAL A 214 24.44 6.80 -17.45
C VAL A 214 25.51 7.15 -16.40
N MET A 215 26.00 6.16 -15.63
CA MET A 215 27.03 6.37 -14.62
C MET A 215 28.37 6.81 -15.22
N ASP A 216 28.72 6.35 -16.40
CA ASP A 216 29.92 6.72 -17.16
C ASP A 216 29.79 8.14 -17.70
N ALA A 217 28.60 8.54 -18.18
CA ALA A 217 28.33 9.93 -18.56
C ALA A 217 28.43 10.87 -17.35
N LEU A 218 27.93 10.47 -16.18
CA LEU A 218 28.09 11.24 -14.94
C LEU A 218 29.57 11.31 -14.50
N ASP A 219 30.31 10.19 -14.57
CA ASP A 219 31.75 10.15 -14.29
C ASP A 219 32.53 11.08 -15.25
N GLU A 220 32.21 11.05 -16.55
CA GLU A 220 32.82 11.94 -17.54
C GLU A 220 32.48 13.40 -17.25
N ALA A 221 31.24 13.70 -16.88
CA ALA A 221 30.83 15.04 -16.46
C ALA A 221 31.66 15.54 -15.27
N THR A 222 32.01 14.70 -14.29
CA THR A 222 32.88 15.13 -13.17
C THR A 222 34.28 15.59 -13.60
N GLN A 223 34.73 15.23 -14.81
CA GLN A 223 36.03 15.64 -15.33
C GLN A 223 35.97 17.02 -16.02
N GLN A 224 34.77 17.53 -16.33
CA GLN A 224 34.60 18.84 -16.95
C GLN A 224 34.92 19.97 -15.94
N PRO A 225 35.59 21.04 -16.37
CA PRO A 225 35.80 22.21 -15.52
C PRO A 225 34.47 22.84 -15.08
N GLY A 226 34.29 23.04 -13.77
CA GLY A 226 33.07 23.65 -13.24
C GLY A 226 31.83 22.75 -13.28
N ALA A 227 32.02 21.43 -13.39
CA ALA A 227 30.94 20.46 -13.35
C ALA A 227 30.08 20.58 -12.08
N PHE A 228 28.77 20.46 -12.25
CA PHE A 228 27.75 20.55 -11.20
C PHE A 228 27.91 21.82 -10.35
N PRO A 229 27.75 23.03 -10.92
CA PRO A 229 28.01 24.30 -10.23
C PRO A 229 27.13 24.57 -9.00
N SER A 230 26.09 23.76 -8.77
CA SER A 230 25.24 23.81 -7.56
C SER A 230 25.20 22.47 -6.82
N GLY A 231 26.25 21.65 -6.99
CA GLY A 231 26.41 20.36 -6.33
C GLY A 231 25.73 19.18 -7.02
N LEU A 232 26.11 17.99 -6.56
CA LEU A 232 25.60 16.68 -6.95
C LEU A 232 25.01 15.97 -5.73
N PHE A 233 23.68 15.96 -5.64
CA PHE A 233 22.96 15.38 -4.51
C PHE A 233 22.27 14.08 -4.92
N TRP A 234 22.51 13.02 -4.17
CA TRP A 234 21.91 11.71 -4.39
C TRP A 234 20.89 11.40 -3.30
N LEU A 235 19.61 11.37 -3.67
CA LEU A 235 18.54 11.01 -2.75
C LEU A 235 18.49 9.49 -2.61
N HIS A 236 18.78 8.99 -1.41
CA HIS A 236 18.87 7.56 -1.11
C HIS A 236 17.71 7.10 -0.24
N HIS A 237 17.01 6.06 -0.69
CA HIS A 237 15.94 5.41 0.06
C HIS A 237 16.44 4.13 0.75
N GLY A 238 16.12 3.99 2.04
CA GLY A 238 16.42 2.81 2.86
C GLY A 238 17.59 3.01 3.84
N GLU A 239 17.78 2.04 4.74
CA GLU A 239 18.82 2.07 5.78
C GLU A 239 20.21 1.61 5.30
N GLY A 240 20.30 1.13 4.05
CA GLY A 240 21.55 0.68 3.43
C GLY A 240 22.44 1.80 2.93
N LEU A 241 23.57 1.44 2.33
CA LEU A 241 24.39 2.38 1.55
C LEU A 241 23.99 2.31 0.07
N PRO A 242 24.08 3.44 -0.68
CA PRO A 242 23.98 3.41 -2.15
C PRO A 242 24.99 2.43 -2.76
N LEU A 243 24.73 1.96 -3.99
CA LEU A 243 25.64 1.01 -4.67
C LEU A 243 27.09 1.52 -4.71
N PRO A 244 28.10 0.62 -4.66
CA PRO A 244 29.51 1.02 -4.69
C PRO A 244 29.88 1.96 -5.84
N ARG A 245 29.26 1.79 -7.03
CA ARG A 245 29.44 2.66 -8.19
C ARG A 245 29.04 4.12 -7.90
N VAL A 246 27.92 4.32 -7.21
CA VAL A 246 27.43 5.66 -6.80
C VAL A 246 28.38 6.29 -5.80
N ARG A 247 28.81 5.54 -4.78
CA ARG A 247 29.76 6.05 -3.78
C ARG A 247 31.09 6.46 -4.40
N LYS A 248 31.58 5.69 -5.38
CA LYS A 248 32.79 6.03 -6.14
C LYS A 248 32.61 7.30 -6.97
N LEU A 249 31.47 7.48 -7.65
CA LEU A 249 31.16 8.70 -8.40
C LEU A 249 31.19 9.93 -7.48
N LEU A 250 30.50 9.86 -6.33
CA LEU A 250 30.43 10.98 -5.38
C LEU A 250 31.82 11.30 -4.78
N ALA A 251 32.61 10.28 -4.45
CA ALA A 251 33.97 10.49 -3.95
C ALA A 251 34.87 11.18 -5.01
N LYS A 252 34.80 10.74 -6.28
CA LYS A 252 35.52 11.40 -7.38
C LYS A 252 35.10 12.85 -7.59
N ALA A 253 33.80 13.13 -7.47
CA ALA A 253 33.27 14.49 -7.58
C ALA A 253 33.76 15.39 -6.43
N ASP A 254 33.75 14.89 -5.20
CA ASP A 254 34.29 15.58 -4.02
C ASP A 254 35.78 15.91 -4.17
N GLU A 255 36.59 14.96 -4.66
CA GLU A 255 38.01 15.16 -4.99
C GLU A 255 38.24 16.27 -6.02
N LYS A 256 37.26 16.55 -6.87
CA LYS A 256 37.27 17.64 -7.87
C LYS A 256 36.74 18.97 -7.32
N GLY A 257 36.39 19.03 -6.03
CA GLY A 257 35.86 20.22 -5.36
C GLY A 257 34.37 20.47 -5.63
N ILE A 258 33.65 19.44 -6.08
CA ILE A 258 32.20 19.52 -6.34
C ILE A 258 31.48 19.23 -5.03
N GLU A 259 30.53 20.08 -4.65
CA GLU A 259 29.70 19.82 -3.47
C GLU A 259 28.86 18.55 -3.70
N VAL A 260 29.04 17.53 -2.86
CA VAL A 260 28.30 16.27 -2.96
C VAL A 260 27.52 15.99 -1.67
N GLY A 261 26.37 15.33 -1.81
CA GLY A 261 25.59 14.89 -0.66
C GLY A 261 24.81 13.62 -0.93
N ILE A 262 24.87 12.67 0.01
CA ILE A 262 23.89 11.57 0.08
C ILE A 262 22.80 12.03 1.04
N VAL A 263 21.59 12.18 0.54
CA VAL A 263 20.44 12.63 1.33
C VAL A 263 19.51 11.45 1.55
N SER A 264 19.43 10.97 2.78
CA SER A 264 18.49 9.92 3.15
C SER A 264 17.05 10.43 3.06
N ILE A 265 16.19 9.70 2.34
CA ILE A 265 14.78 10.04 2.13
C ILE A 265 13.89 8.81 2.39
N ASP A 266 12.71 9.05 2.96
CA ASP A 266 11.69 8.02 3.13
C ASP A 266 10.91 7.75 1.84
N SER A 267 10.70 8.77 1.00
CA SER A 267 10.14 8.62 -0.34
C SER A 267 10.36 9.86 -1.20
N PHE A 268 10.23 9.69 -2.52
CA PHE A 268 10.24 10.81 -3.47
C PHE A 268 9.10 11.82 -3.19
N ASP A 269 7.91 11.33 -2.83
CA ASP A 269 6.77 12.20 -2.52
C ASP A 269 7.03 13.07 -1.28
N GLU A 270 7.68 12.52 -0.25
CA GLU A 270 7.95 13.22 1.01
C GLU A 270 9.02 14.29 0.87
N VAL A 271 10.14 13.97 0.22
CA VAL A 271 11.21 14.97 0.01
C VAL A 271 10.74 16.13 -0.86
N LEU A 272 9.93 15.87 -1.89
CA LEU A 272 9.36 16.92 -2.72
C LEU A 272 8.34 17.77 -1.96
N ARG A 273 7.57 17.16 -1.05
CA ARG A 273 6.67 17.89 -0.16
C ARG A 273 7.43 18.84 0.75
N ASP A 274 8.52 18.37 1.35
CA ASP A 274 9.33 19.20 2.23
C ASP A 274 10.06 20.31 1.46
N LEU A 275 10.52 20.02 0.23
CA LEU A 275 11.11 21.03 -0.65
C LEU A 275 10.11 22.13 -1.02
N ILE A 276 8.89 21.76 -1.44
CA ILE A 276 7.83 22.72 -1.78
C ILE A 276 7.55 23.67 -0.60
N ARG A 277 7.56 23.15 0.64
CA ARG A 277 7.30 23.96 1.84
C ARG A 277 8.42 24.94 2.19
N GLN A 278 9.61 24.77 1.62
CA GLN A 278 10.76 25.64 1.85
C GLN A 278 10.90 26.75 0.79
N ILE A 279 10.12 26.69 -0.30
CA ILE A 279 10.21 27.67 -1.37
C ILE A 279 9.00 28.59 -1.32
N ASP A 280 9.28 29.88 -1.07
CA ASP A 280 8.27 30.93 -1.12
C ASP A 280 7.83 31.19 -2.58
N ASP A 281 6.63 31.75 -2.75
CA ASP A 281 6.06 32.15 -4.05
C ASP A 281 5.81 31.01 -5.06
N ILE A 282 5.37 29.84 -4.58
CA ILE A 282 4.91 28.73 -5.42
C ILE A 282 3.38 28.58 -5.31
N ASP A 283 2.71 28.45 -6.46
CA ASP A 283 1.29 28.07 -6.50
C ASP A 283 1.11 26.59 -6.16
N THR A 284 0.62 26.32 -4.95
CA THR A 284 0.34 24.96 -4.46
C THR A 284 -1.10 24.51 -4.68
N THR A 285 -1.94 25.28 -5.39
CA THR A 285 -3.38 25.01 -5.51
C THR A 285 -3.67 23.58 -6.00
N THR A 286 -2.98 23.14 -7.05
CA THR A 286 -3.12 21.76 -7.59
C THR A 286 -2.64 20.70 -6.61
N LEU A 287 -1.57 20.98 -5.85
CA LEU A 287 -1.04 20.07 -4.84
C LEU A 287 -2.00 19.93 -3.64
N ASP A 288 -2.57 21.04 -3.19
CA ASP A 288 -3.51 21.08 -2.08
C ASP A 288 -4.84 20.42 -2.44
N ALA A 289 -5.32 20.61 -3.68
CA ALA A 289 -6.46 19.88 -4.22
C ALA A 289 -6.19 18.38 -4.29
N PHE A 290 -5.03 17.97 -4.80
CA PHE A 290 -4.64 16.55 -4.88
C PHE A 290 -4.49 15.92 -3.48
N ALA A 291 -3.90 16.64 -2.52
CA ALA A 291 -3.81 16.20 -1.12
C ALA A 291 -5.20 16.13 -0.45
N SER A 292 -6.16 16.95 -0.89
CA SER A 292 -7.54 16.93 -0.41
C SER A 292 -8.35 15.77 -0.98
N GLU A 293 -8.11 15.38 -2.24
CA GLU A 293 -8.69 14.19 -2.87
C GLU A 293 -8.13 12.89 -2.26
N ARG A 294 -6.82 12.84 -2.05
CA ARG A 294 -6.14 11.77 -1.30
C ARG A 294 -5.97 12.17 0.16
N ARG A 295 -7.07 12.40 0.88
CA ARG A 295 -7.02 12.44 2.34
C ARG A 295 -6.58 11.07 2.86
N HIS A 296 -5.28 10.88 3.04
CA HIS A 296 -4.81 10.16 4.19
C HIS A 296 -5.48 10.83 5.38
N TRP A 297 -6.28 10.07 6.13
CA TRP A 297 -6.87 10.50 7.38
C TRP A 297 -5.74 10.85 8.35
N SER A 298 -5.23 12.07 8.27
CA SER A 298 -4.51 12.69 9.38
C SER A 298 -5.54 13.12 10.42
N ALA A 299 -5.15 13.10 11.69
CA ALA A 299 -6.03 13.52 12.77
C ALA A 299 -6.55 14.94 12.48
N ALA A 300 -7.87 15.13 12.57
CA ALA A 300 -8.49 16.42 12.32
C ALA A 300 -7.81 17.53 13.17
N PRO A 301 -7.61 18.75 12.61
CA PRO A 301 -7.06 19.87 13.37
C PRO A 301 -7.88 20.12 14.64
N ARG A 302 -7.19 20.53 15.71
CA ARG A 302 -7.79 20.72 17.03
C ARG A 302 -8.92 21.76 16.96
N PRO A 303 -10.17 21.43 17.32
CA PRO A 303 -11.25 22.42 17.35
C PRO A 303 -10.98 23.48 18.43
N THR A 304 -10.86 24.75 18.04
CA THR A 304 -10.72 25.90 18.95
C THR A 304 -12.08 26.56 19.18
N GLY A 305 -12.50 26.74 20.44
CA GLY A 305 -13.75 27.44 20.81
C GLY A 305 -14.14 27.23 22.28
N LYS A 306 -15.08 28.02 22.83
CA LYS A 306 -15.48 27.97 24.27
C LYS A 306 -16.92 27.50 24.57
N ARG A 307 -17.78 27.13 23.60
CA ARG A 307 -19.14 26.63 23.87
C ARG A 307 -19.38 25.14 23.56
N GLY A 308 -19.91 24.37 24.52
CA GLY A 308 -20.54 23.05 24.34
C GLY A 308 -19.61 21.84 24.23
N TRP A 309 -19.81 20.85 25.08
CA TRP A 309 -19.26 19.49 25.02
C TRP A 309 -20.28 18.61 24.28
N PRO A 310 -19.93 17.68 23.36
CA PRO A 310 -18.72 17.53 22.55
C PRO A 310 -18.87 18.14 21.14
N VAL A 311 -17.75 18.42 20.46
CA VAL A 311 -17.76 19.09 19.13
C VAL A 311 -18.17 18.12 18.01
N VAL A 312 -17.83 16.83 18.10
CA VAL A 312 -18.25 15.74 17.18
C VAL A 312 -18.25 14.40 17.94
N ARG A 313 -19.31 13.59 17.79
CA ARG A 313 -19.36 12.17 18.25
C ARG A 313 -18.88 11.25 17.13
N PHE A 314 -18.02 10.29 17.45
CA PHE A 314 -17.59 9.27 16.50
C PHE A 314 -18.44 8.01 16.61
N ASN A 315 -18.51 7.23 15.53
CA ASN A 315 -19.07 5.89 15.49
C ASN A 315 -18.03 4.81 15.90
N ALA A 316 -17.03 5.20 16.71
CA ALA A 316 -15.95 4.34 17.14
C ALA A 316 -16.14 3.93 18.59
N VAL A 317 -16.23 2.63 18.87
CA VAL A 317 -16.31 2.06 20.21
C VAL A 317 -14.91 1.65 20.68
N PRO A 318 -14.38 2.21 21.78
CA PRO A 318 -13.09 1.80 22.31
C PRO A 318 -13.07 0.31 22.69
N VAL A 319 -12.05 -0.41 22.21
CA VAL A 319 -11.74 -1.76 22.70
C VAL A 319 -10.79 -1.59 23.89
N THR A 320 -11.34 -1.64 25.09
CA THR A 320 -10.64 -1.39 26.36
C THR A 320 -9.88 -2.59 26.91
N GLY A 321 -10.15 -3.78 26.37
CA GLY A 321 -9.44 -5.02 26.69
C GLY A 321 -9.39 -5.89 25.45
N VAL A 322 -8.21 -6.43 25.18
CA VAL A 322 -7.91 -7.32 24.05
C VAL A 322 -7.19 -8.57 24.57
N PRO A 323 -7.31 -9.72 23.89
CA PRO A 323 -6.50 -10.89 24.22
C PRO A 323 -5.02 -10.55 24.20
N SER A 324 -4.27 -10.97 25.22
CA SER A 324 -2.82 -10.80 25.28
C SER A 324 -2.06 -11.98 24.70
N VAL A 325 -2.66 -13.17 24.69
CA VAL A 325 -2.06 -14.41 24.20
C VAL A 325 -3.05 -15.26 23.41
N CYS A 326 -2.53 -16.13 22.54
CA CYS A 326 -3.24 -17.22 21.88
C CYS A 326 -2.37 -18.49 21.88
N ARG A 327 -2.90 -19.64 21.47
CA ARG A 327 -2.08 -20.84 21.24
C ARG A 327 -1.29 -20.71 19.94
N CYS A 328 -0.04 -21.17 19.96
CA CYS A 328 0.81 -21.33 18.79
C CYS A 328 1.09 -22.81 18.58
N VAL A 329 0.65 -23.35 17.46
CA VAL A 329 0.88 -24.75 17.10
C VAL A 329 1.79 -24.79 15.89
N VAL A 330 2.95 -25.43 16.03
CA VAL A 330 3.84 -25.69 14.91
C VAL A 330 3.53 -27.08 14.37
N CYS A 331 3.03 -27.14 13.14
CA CYS A 331 2.72 -28.37 12.43
C CYS A 331 2.87 -28.18 10.92
N ASP A 332 2.98 -29.31 10.21
CA ASP A 332 3.10 -29.36 8.75
C ASP A 332 1.71 -29.23 8.09
N ILE A 333 1.16 -28.03 8.21
CA ILE A 333 -0.10 -27.62 7.59
C ILE A 333 0.13 -26.41 6.68
N GLY A 334 -0.62 -26.36 5.58
CA GLY A 334 -0.52 -25.31 4.57
C GLY A 334 -1.00 -23.93 5.02
N GLY A 335 -1.64 -23.21 4.10
CA GLY A 335 -2.13 -21.86 4.34
C GLY A 335 -3.41 -21.81 5.20
N THR A 336 -4.00 -20.62 5.26
CA THR A 336 -5.22 -20.36 6.05
C THR A 336 -6.43 -21.18 5.56
N ALA A 337 -6.46 -21.59 4.29
CA ALA A 337 -7.53 -22.45 3.78
C ALA A 337 -7.44 -23.86 4.37
N GLU A 338 -6.25 -24.45 4.35
CA GLU A 338 -5.97 -25.77 4.91
C GLU A 338 -6.17 -25.81 6.42
N VAL A 339 -5.82 -24.72 7.13
CA VAL A 339 -6.11 -24.56 8.57
C VAL A 339 -7.63 -24.61 8.83
N ARG A 340 -8.44 -23.95 8.00
CA ARG A 340 -9.91 -24.00 8.15
C ARG A 340 -10.46 -25.38 7.84
N GLU A 341 -10.02 -26.00 6.75
CA GLU A 341 -10.43 -27.36 6.38
C GLU A 341 -10.08 -28.39 7.46
N ALA A 342 -8.93 -28.25 8.13
CA ALA A 342 -8.54 -29.12 9.23
C ALA A 342 -9.48 -28.98 10.45
N ILE A 343 -9.83 -27.74 10.83
CA ILE A 343 -10.81 -27.49 11.90
C ILE A 343 -12.18 -28.04 11.53
N GLU A 344 -12.65 -27.80 10.30
CA GLU A 344 -13.95 -28.29 9.82
C GLU A 344 -14.00 -29.82 9.78
N ARG A 345 -12.93 -30.47 9.32
CA ARG A 345 -12.81 -31.94 9.30
C ARG A 345 -12.80 -32.54 10.71
N ALA A 346 -12.14 -31.87 11.65
CA ALA A 346 -12.11 -32.29 13.05
C ALA A 346 -13.44 -32.03 13.78
N GLY A 347 -14.27 -31.12 13.27
CA GLY A 347 -15.57 -30.79 13.86
C GLY A 347 -15.48 -30.12 15.23
N VAL A 348 -14.39 -29.41 15.49
CA VAL A 348 -14.08 -28.80 16.80
C VAL A 348 -14.34 -27.30 16.82
N ASP A 349 -14.53 -26.73 18.02
CA ASP A 349 -14.80 -25.30 18.17
C ASP A 349 -13.51 -24.46 18.34
N VAL A 350 -12.78 -24.27 17.24
CA VAL A 350 -11.50 -23.55 17.20
C VAL A 350 -11.55 -22.40 16.18
N ILE A 351 -10.91 -21.28 16.52
CA ILE A 351 -10.61 -20.21 15.54
C ILE A 351 -9.11 -20.15 15.38
N ALA A 352 -8.62 -20.33 14.16
CA ALA A 352 -7.19 -20.27 13.91
C ALA A 352 -6.83 -19.61 12.58
N VAL A 353 -5.59 -19.13 12.51
CA VAL A 353 -4.99 -18.56 11.30
C VAL A 353 -3.54 -19.04 11.16
N ARG A 354 -3.06 -19.16 9.92
CA ARG A 354 -1.64 -19.40 9.67
C ARG A 354 -0.84 -18.09 9.84
N SER A 355 0.27 -18.19 10.56
CA SER A 355 1.28 -17.14 10.76
C SER A 355 2.69 -17.71 10.52
N GLN A 356 3.71 -16.84 10.55
CA GLN A 356 5.12 -17.25 10.49
C GLN A 356 5.53 -18.10 11.69
N ALA A 357 4.99 -17.80 12.87
CA ALA A 357 5.27 -18.56 14.10
C ALA A 357 4.64 -19.97 14.12
N GLY A 358 3.64 -20.21 13.27
CA GLY A 358 2.83 -21.43 13.27
C GLY A 358 1.35 -21.13 13.06
N VAL A 359 0.48 -22.02 13.51
CA VAL A 359 -0.96 -21.82 13.56
C VAL A 359 -1.31 -21.12 14.87
N LEU A 360 -1.81 -19.90 14.78
CA LEU A 360 -2.30 -19.15 15.93
C LEU A 360 -3.77 -19.46 16.16
N ALA A 361 -4.13 -19.93 17.35
CA ALA A 361 -5.46 -20.44 17.64
C ALA A 361 -6.04 -19.96 18.98
N PHE A 362 -7.36 -19.77 18.98
CA PHE A 362 -8.20 -19.75 20.18
C PHE A 362 -9.06 -21.00 20.18
N GLY A 363 -9.12 -21.70 21.31
CA GLY A 363 -9.75 -23.03 21.40
C GLY A 363 -9.36 -23.75 22.68
N ALA A 364 -10.13 -24.79 23.03
CA ALA A 364 -9.73 -25.73 24.07
C ALA A 364 -8.47 -26.46 23.60
N ASP A 365 -7.53 -26.76 24.51
CA ASP A 365 -6.24 -27.33 24.08
C ASP A 365 -6.42 -28.71 23.43
N ALA A 366 -7.39 -29.49 23.90
CA ALA A 366 -7.75 -30.78 23.32
C ALA A 366 -8.31 -30.64 21.88
N ASP A 367 -9.14 -29.63 21.65
CA ASP A 367 -9.74 -29.36 20.35
C ASP A 367 -8.70 -28.86 19.35
N VAL A 368 -7.83 -27.95 19.78
CA VAL A 368 -6.71 -27.45 18.95
C VAL A 368 -5.77 -28.60 18.59
N ARG A 369 -5.46 -29.51 19.53
CA ARG A 369 -4.67 -30.72 19.23
C ARG A 369 -5.39 -31.63 18.24
N THR A 370 -6.67 -31.93 18.47
CA THR A 370 -7.48 -32.78 17.59
C THR A 370 -7.50 -32.23 16.15
N ALA A 371 -7.59 -30.91 15.97
CA ALA A 371 -7.58 -30.28 14.65
C ALA A 371 -6.24 -30.43 13.91
N PHE A 372 -5.11 -30.37 14.61
CA PHE A 372 -3.78 -30.22 13.98
C PHE A 372 -2.84 -31.41 14.19
N GLU A 373 -3.18 -32.38 15.02
CA GLU A 373 -2.42 -33.62 15.23
C GLU A 373 -2.20 -34.41 13.93
N PRO A 374 -3.17 -34.53 13.00
CA PRO A 374 -2.95 -35.18 11.71
C PRO A 374 -1.84 -34.54 10.85
N ASN A 375 -1.49 -33.28 11.15
CA ASN A 375 -0.43 -32.53 10.49
C ASN A 375 0.92 -32.59 11.22
N GLY A 376 1.06 -33.44 12.23
CA GLY A 376 2.31 -33.65 12.95
C GLY A 376 2.73 -32.42 13.77
N ILE A 377 2.09 -32.24 14.93
CA ILE A 377 2.45 -31.16 15.86
C ILE A 377 3.86 -31.39 16.40
N THR A 378 4.77 -30.45 16.14
CA THR A 378 6.15 -30.45 16.64
C THR A 378 6.33 -29.54 17.84
N ASP A 379 5.50 -28.50 17.96
CA ASP A 379 5.50 -27.58 19.10
C ASP A 379 4.10 -27.05 19.40
N PHE A 380 3.83 -26.79 20.68
CA PHE A 380 2.54 -26.34 21.19
C PHE A 380 2.75 -25.38 22.37
N ASP A 381 2.78 -24.08 22.08
CA ASP A 381 3.12 -23.05 23.06
C ASP A 381 2.13 -21.85 23.01
N LEU A 382 2.46 -20.76 23.70
CA LEU A 382 1.74 -19.50 23.70
C LEU A 382 2.40 -18.49 22.75
N HIS A 383 1.57 -17.75 22.01
CA HIS A 383 1.98 -16.58 21.26
C HIS A 383 1.42 -15.32 21.90
N THR A 384 2.24 -14.28 22.07
CA THR A 384 1.83 -13.00 22.67
C THR A 384 1.49 -11.97 21.60
N PHE A 385 0.39 -11.25 21.76
CA PHE A 385 0.03 -10.16 20.85
C PHE A 385 0.79 -8.88 21.20
N GLU A 386 1.59 -8.38 20.26
CA GLU A 386 2.23 -7.07 20.38
C GLU A 386 1.28 -5.95 19.93
N THR A 387 0.96 -5.04 20.85
CA THR A 387 -0.01 -3.96 20.62
C THR A 387 0.39 -3.06 19.44
N LYS A 388 1.68 -2.77 19.26
CA LYS A 388 2.18 -1.93 18.15
C LYS A 388 2.00 -2.57 16.76
N ARG A 389 2.06 -3.90 16.67
CA ARG A 389 1.89 -4.63 15.41
C ARG A 389 0.45 -4.60 14.90
N GLN A 390 -0.51 -4.33 15.79
CA GLN A 390 -1.93 -4.21 15.44
C GLN A 390 -2.26 -2.93 14.64
N ARG A 391 -1.28 -2.03 14.44
CA ARG A 391 -1.43 -0.86 13.56
C ARG A 391 -1.71 -1.25 12.10
N TYR A 392 -1.14 -2.36 11.63
CA TYR A 392 -1.25 -2.82 10.24
C TYR A 392 -2.14 -4.06 10.15
N GLU A 393 -2.77 -4.29 8.99
CA GLU A 393 -3.49 -5.53 8.73
C GLU A 393 -2.50 -6.70 8.64
N SER A 394 -2.75 -7.75 9.43
CA SER A 394 -1.91 -8.94 9.54
C SER A 394 -2.78 -10.16 9.84
N SER A 395 -2.23 -11.38 9.75
CA SER A 395 -2.93 -12.61 10.16
C SER A 395 -3.40 -12.52 11.62
N GLU A 396 -2.57 -11.97 12.51
CA GLU A 396 -2.94 -11.74 13.92
C GLU A 396 -4.13 -10.79 14.06
N ARG A 397 -4.11 -9.64 13.37
CA ARG A 397 -5.23 -8.70 13.39
C ARG A 397 -6.50 -9.31 12.80
N GLY A 398 -6.34 -10.19 11.80
CA GLY A 398 -7.41 -11.01 11.23
C GLY A 398 -8.03 -11.97 12.25
N LEU A 399 -7.20 -12.70 12.99
CA LEU A 399 -7.63 -13.60 14.06
C LEU A 399 -8.36 -12.85 15.18
N LEU A 400 -7.84 -11.70 15.61
CA LEU A 400 -8.48 -10.86 16.62
C LEU A 400 -9.84 -10.32 16.12
N ARG A 401 -9.91 -9.87 14.87
CA ARG A 401 -11.17 -9.42 14.26
C ARG A 401 -12.21 -10.55 14.22
N GLU A 402 -11.82 -11.73 13.74
CA GLU A 402 -12.73 -12.88 13.65
C GLU A 402 -13.24 -13.32 15.02
N ALA A 403 -12.34 -13.41 16.01
CA ALA A 403 -12.70 -13.75 17.38
C ALA A 403 -13.64 -12.70 18.01
N LEU A 404 -13.40 -11.41 17.80
CA LEU A 404 -14.27 -10.35 18.30
C LEU A 404 -15.66 -10.40 17.65
N THR A 405 -15.73 -10.55 16.32
CA THR A 405 -17.01 -10.67 15.59
C THR A 405 -17.81 -11.86 16.11
N ARG A 406 -17.15 -13.00 16.34
CA ARG A 406 -17.81 -14.19 16.90
C ARG A 406 -18.26 -14.00 18.35
N ALA A 407 -17.45 -13.36 19.20
CA ALA A 407 -17.83 -13.03 20.58
C ALA A 407 -19.06 -12.13 20.63
N ILE A 408 -19.11 -11.10 19.77
CA ILE A 408 -20.26 -10.21 19.66
C ILE A 408 -21.50 -10.99 19.22
N ALA A 409 -21.39 -11.77 18.14
CA ALA A 409 -22.49 -12.57 17.60
C ALA A 409 -23.12 -13.46 18.68
N ARG A 410 -22.29 -14.30 19.31
CA ARG A 410 -22.72 -15.27 20.33
C ARG A 410 -23.33 -14.61 21.56
N GLN A 411 -22.69 -13.58 22.10
CA GLN A 411 -23.10 -13.00 23.39
C GLN A 411 -24.13 -11.87 23.29
N ARG A 412 -24.46 -11.40 22.08
CA ARG A 412 -25.40 -10.29 21.87
C ARG A 412 -26.62 -10.70 21.03
N GLY A 413 -26.79 -11.98 20.72
CA GLY A 413 -27.93 -12.48 19.95
C GLY A 413 -27.95 -11.94 18.52
N LEU A 414 -26.76 -11.84 17.92
CA LEU A 414 -26.55 -11.37 16.57
C LEU A 414 -26.05 -12.53 15.70
N GLU A 415 -26.54 -12.58 14.46
CA GLU A 415 -26.07 -13.48 13.41
C GLU A 415 -25.07 -12.74 12.51
N VAL A 416 -24.00 -13.43 12.10
CA VAL A 416 -22.99 -12.90 11.18
C VAL A 416 -23.40 -13.18 9.75
N VAL A 417 -23.60 -12.11 8.97
CA VAL A 417 -23.86 -12.16 7.52
C VAL A 417 -22.60 -11.64 6.81
N ARG A 418 -21.60 -12.51 6.61
CA ARG A 418 -20.30 -12.09 6.04
C ARG A 418 -20.44 -11.62 4.59
N ARG A 419 -19.96 -10.40 4.28
CA ARG A 419 -19.93 -9.87 2.90
C ARG A 419 -18.62 -9.14 2.59
N GLY A 420 -17.72 -9.80 1.87
CA GLY A 420 -16.45 -9.20 1.44
C GLY A 420 -15.54 -8.83 2.61
N ARG A 421 -15.15 -7.54 2.72
CA ARG A 421 -14.23 -7.03 3.76
C ARG A 421 -14.93 -6.50 5.03
N ALA A 422 -16.26 -6.53 5.10
CA ALA A 422 -17.02 -6.00 6.23
C ALA A 422 -17.82 -7.11 6.91
N ASP A 423 -17.74 -7.17 8.24
CA ASP A 423 -18.56 -8.07 9.05
C ASP A 423 -19.90 -7.37 9.29
N LEU A 424 -20.97 -7.93 8.72
CA LEU A 424 -22.34 -7.46 8.97
C LEU A 424 -22.98 -8.35 10.01
N LEU A 425 -23.68 -7.73 10.96
CA LEU A 425 -24.36 -8.38 12.05
C LEU A 425 -25.82 -7.95 12.05
N ALA A 426 -26.73 -8.90 12.22
CA ALA A 426 -28.16 -8.64 12.35
C ALA A 426 -28.75 -9.45 13.51
N PRO A 427 -29.84 -8.98 14.16
CA PRO A 427 -30.55 -9.75 15.17
C PRO A 427 -30.89 -11.17 14.69
N THR A 428 -30.52 -12.17 15.48
CA THR A 428 -30.88 -13.58 15.22
C THR A 428 -32.39 -13.78 15.35
N ASP A 429 -32.99 -13.19 16.39
CA ASP A 429 -34.44 -13.11 16.56
C ASP A 429 -34.87 -11.64 16.67
N PRO A 430 -35.23 -10.99 15.54
CA PRO A 430 -35.68 -9.60 15.53
C PRO A 430 -36.96 -9.34 16.36
N LYS A 431 -37.74 -10.37 16.71
CA LYS A 431 -38.98 -10.23 17.49
C LYS A 431 -38.75 -10.28 19.01
N SER A 432 -37.52 -10.62 19.44
CA SER A 432 -37.16 -10.66 20.85
C SER A 432 -37.25 -9.29 21.51
N SER A 433 -37.69 -9.25 22.77
CA SER A 433 -37.79 -8.03 23.59
C SER A 433 -36.46 -7.27 23.76
N THR A 434 -35.33 -7.94 23.52
CA THR A 434 -33.99 -7.32 23.46
C THR A 434 -33.93 -6.16 22.45
N TRP A 435 -34.68 -6.27 21.35
CA TRP A 435 -34.61 -5.33 20.21
C TRP A 435 -35.70 -4.25 20.23
N THR A 436 -36.59 -4.24 21.22
CA THR A 436 -37.70 -3.26 21.31
C THR A 436 -37.20 -1.81 21.28
N LYS A 437 -36.01 -1.53 21.84
CA LYS A 437 -35.40 -0.18 21.75
C LYS A 437 -34.95 0.17 20.34
N LEU A 438 -34.42 -0.79 19.58
CA LEU A 438 -34.06 -0.60 18.18
C LEU A 438 -35.30 -0.41 17.32
N GLU A 439 -36.34 -1.22 17.54
CA GLU A 439 -37.62 -1.14 16.84
C GLU A 439 -38.27 0.24 17.00
N LYS A 440 -38.23 0.81 18.21
CA LYS A 440 -38.71 2.18 18.45
C LYS A 440 -37.94 3.26 17.65
N LEU A 441 -36.68 3.01 17.30
CA LEU A 441 -35.84 3.96 16.55
C LEU A 441 -36.03 3.87 15.03
N VAL A 442 -36.32 2.68 14.49
CA VAL A 442 -36.37 2.45 13.04
C VAL A 442 -37.72 1.93 12.52
N GLY A 443 -38.69 1.73 13.41
CA GLY A 443 -39.92 1.00 13.11
C GLY A 443 -39.63 -0.48 12.91
N THR A 444 -40.03 -1.03 11.77
CA THR A 444 -39.85 -2.45 11.45
C THR A 444 -38.37 -2.86 11.39
N LEU A 445 -38.05 -3.99 12.02
CA LEU A 445 -36.69 -4.55 12.10
C LEU A 445 -36.37 -5.58 11.02
N THR A 446 -37.37 -6.16 10.36
CA THR A 446 -37.17 -7.20 9.34
C THR A 446 -38.29 -7.17 8.32
N GLY A 447 -38.02 -7.60 7.09
CA GLY A 447 -39.05 -7.75 6.06
C GLY A 447 -38.50 -8.32 4.76
N THR A 448 -39.33 -8.33 3.73
CA THR A 448 -38.94 -8.65 2.35
C THR A 448 -38.91 -7.38 1.51
N VAL A 449 -38.12 -7.40 0.42
CA VAL A 449 -38.07 -6.28 -0.53
C VAL A 449 -39.20 -6.44 -1.56
N ALA A 450 -39.97 -5.36 -1.80
CA ALA A 450 -41.07 -5.39 -2.76
C ALA A 450 -40.55 -5.70 -4.17
N GLY A 451 -41.17 -6.67 -4.84
CA GLY A 451 -40.74 -7.14 -6.18
C GLY A 451 -39.63 -8.20 -6.16
N SER A 452 -39.07 -8.52 -4.99
CA SER A 452 -38.05 -9.57 -4.81
C SER A 452 -38.28 -10.35 -3.50
N PRO A 453 -39.25 -11.29 -3.46
CA PRO A 453 -39.59 -12.05 -2.26
C PRO A 453 -38.44 -12.86 -1.66
N GLU A 454 -37.43 -13.21 -2.47
CA GLU A 454 -36.21 -13.89 -2.07
C GLU A 454 -35.25 -12.99 -1.26
N LEU A 455 -35.36 -11.67 -1.41
CA LEU A 455 -34.56 -10.69 -0.67
C LEU A 455 -35.20 -10.38 0.69
N HIS A 456 -34.61 -10.95 1.73
CA HIS A 456 -34.97 -10.66 3.10
C HIS A 456 -34.01 -9.62 3.67
N TRP A 457 -34.52 -8.66 4.42
CA TRP A 457 -33.72 -7.63 5.04
C TRP A 457 -33.95 -7.58 6.55
N ARG A 458 -32.90 -7.24 7.29
CA ARG A 458 -32.89 -7.04 8.72
C ARG A 458 -32.17 -5.75 9.08
N GLU A 459 -32.66 -5.03 10.08
CA GLU A 459 -31.93 -3.91 10.66
C GLU A 459 -30.72 -4.44 11.42
N GLY A 460 -29.54 -3.95 11.10
CA GLY A 460 -28.30 -4.45 11.67
C GLY A 460 -27.19 -3.42 11.71
N ILE A 461 -25.97 -3.92 11.70
CA ILE A 461 -24.77 -3.12 11.89
C ILE A 461 -23.61 -3.70 11.09
N GLY A 462 -22.86 -2.84 10.41
CA GLY A 462 -21.52 -3.17 9.94
C GLY A 462 -20.51 -2.89 11.04
N ILE A 463 -19.59 -3.82 11.26
CA ILE A 463 -18.49 -3.63 12.21
C ILE A 463 -17.13 -3.75 11.52
N ARG A 464 -16.17 -2.97 12.02
CA ARG A 464 -14.77 -3.02 11.57
C ARG A 464 -13.84 -2.76 12.74
N LEU A 465 -12.83 -3.60 12.89
CA LEU A 465 -11.76 -3.39 13.86
C LEU A 465 -10.68 -2.49 13.23
N ASP A 466 -10.37 -1.38 13.89
CA ASP A 466 -9.39 -0.40 13.40
C ASP A 466 -8.44 0.11 14.50
N TRP A 467 -7.33 0.72 14.10
CA TRP A 467 -6.30 1.22 15.00
C TRP A 467 -6.23 2.76 14.98
N ALA A 468 -6.34 3.40 16.14
CA ALA A 468 -6.17 4.85 16.28
C ALA A 468 -5.78 5.26 17.70
N GLY A 469 -4.84 6.20 17.84
CA GLY A 469 -4.40 6.71 19.15
C GLY A 469 -3.89 5.61 20.07
N ASP A 470 -3.01 4.76 19.54
CA ASP A 470 -2.34 3.63 20.19
C ASP A 470 -3.23 2.56 20.82
N ARG A 471 -4.43 2.37 20.24
CA ARG A 471 -5.37 1.32 20.65
C ARG A 471 -6.29 0.90 19.51
N LEU A 472 -6.93 -0.25 19.73
CA LEU A 472 -7.98 -0.77 18.86
C LEU A 472 -9.33 -0.11 19.15
N TRP A 473 -10.08 0.12 18.07
CA TRP A 473 -11.43 0.66 18.06
C TRP A 473 -12.33 -0.23 17.20
N LEU A 474 -13.53 -0.51 17.69
CA LEU A 474 -14.59 -1.14 16.91
C LEU A 474 -15.44 -0.04 16.27
N LEU A 475 -15.25 0.18 14.99
CA LEU A 475 -16.10 1.06 14.21
C LEU A 475 -17.44 0.38 13.96
N ILE A 476 -18.52 1.12 14.18
CA ILE A 476 -19.88 0.65 14.04
C ILE A 476 -20.64 1.47 13.01
N GLU A 477 -21.35 0.82 12.10
CA GLU A 477 -22.10 1.47 11.02
C GLU A 477 -23.53 0.92 10.99
N PRO A 478 -24.52 1.60 11.59
CA PRO A 478 -25.91 1.15 11.58
C PRO A 478 -26.45 1.10 10.15
N ARG A 479 -26.91 -0.08 9.70
CA ARG A 479 -27.30 -0.29 8.30
C ARG A 479 -28.28 -1.46 8.15
N THR A 480 -28.92 -1.53 7.00
CA THR A 480 -29.71 -2.70 6.61
C THR A 480 -28.79 -3.83 6.14
N VAL A 481 -29.02 -5.03 6.67
CA VAL A 481 -28.37 -6.29 6.29
C VAL A 481 -29.37 -7.11 5.47
N PHE A 482 -28.89 -7.81 4.44
CA PHE A 482 -29.74 -8.54 3.51
C PHE A 482 -29.29 -9.98 3.36
N ASP A 483 -30.25 -10.89 3.28
CA ASP A 483 -30.12 -12.31 2.96
C ASP A 483 -30.72 -12.56 1.57
N GLY A 484 -30.17 -13.52 0.81
CA GLY A 484 -30.69 -13.88 -0.53
C GLY A 484 -30.24 -12.98 -1.68
N ILE A 485 -29.14 -12.23 -1.53
CA ILE A 485 -28.60 -11.39 -2.62
C ILE A 485 -28.02 -12.25 -3.75
N THR A 486 -28.48 -12.02 -4.97
CA THR A 486 -27.96 -12.54 -6.23
C THR A 486 -27.33 -11.42 -7.06
N GLN A 487 -26.68 -11.74 -8.19
CA GLN A 487 -26.17 -10.70 -9.09
C GLN A 487 -27.30 -9.85 -9.69
N GLU A 488 -28.45 -10.47 -9.95
CA GLU A 488 -29.61 -9.85 -10.58
C GLU A 488 -30.33 -8.86 -9.65
N ASN A 489 -30.42 -9.18 -8.35
CA ASN A 489 -31.15 -8.35 -7.37
C ASN A 489 -30.22 -7.42 -6.54
N LYS A 490 -28.92 -7.39 -6.85
CA LYS A 490 -27.91 -6.59 -6.14
C LYS A 490 -28.22 -5.10 -6.15
N MET A 491 -28.62 -4.55 -7.30
CA MET A 491 -28.98 -3.12 -7.42
C MET A 491 -30.22 -2.79 -6.58
N ILE A 492 -31.24 -3.66 -6.63
CA ILE A 492 -32.47 -3.53 -5.84
C ILE A 492 -32.16 -3.48 -4.34
N SER A 493 -31.30 -4.37 -3.84
CA SER A 493 -30.88 -4.36 -2.42
C SER A 493 -30.14 -3.07 -2.02
N ALA A 494 -29.30 -2.53 -2.92
CA ALA A 494 -28.54 -1.31 -2.67
C ALA A 494 -29.45 -0.07 -2.63
N ASP A 495 -30.40 0.02 -3.56
CA ASP A 495 -31.36 1.12 -3.62
C ASP A 495 -32.32 1.08 -2.42
N PHE A 496 -32.85 -0.10 -2.07
CA PHE A 496 -33.68 -0.26 -0.86
C PHE A 496 -32.93 0.13 0.43
N GLY A 497 -31.66 -0.28 0.54
CA GLY A 497 -30.80 0.11 1.66
C GLY A 497 -30.56 1.62 1.71
N ARG A 498 -30.37 2.27 0.55
CA ARG A 498 -30.21 3.71 0.43
C ARG A 498 -31.48 4.45 0.84
N GLU A 499 -32.65 4.02 0.39
CA GLU A 499 -33.93 4.65 0.74
C GLU A 499 -34.22 4.59 2.25
N ARG A 500 -33.94 3.45 2.91
CA ARG A 500 -34.08 3.31 4.37
C ARG A 500 -33.06 4.12 5.17
N SER A 501 -31.89 4.41 4.60
CA SER A 501 -30.84 5.16 5.29
C SER A 501 -30.88 6.67 5.00
N VAL A 502 -31.41 7.10 3.86
CA VAL A 502 -31.54 8.52 3.46
C VAL A 502 -32.28 9.36 4.49
N ARG A 503 -33.25 8.78 5.21
CA ARG A 503 -34.03 9.48 6.23
C ARG A 503 -33.34 9.52 7.61
N ARG A 504 -32.18 8.87 7.77
CA ARG A 504 -31.41 8.84 9.04
C ARG A 504 -30.58 10.11 9.18
N TYR A 505 -31.26 11.22 9.45
CA TYR A 505 -30.61 12.49 9.78
C TYR A 505 -29.78 12.38 11.06
N ASN A 506 -28.89 13.36 11.30
CA ASN A 506 -27.90 13.35 12.38
C ASN A 506 -28.43 12.89 13.75
N LYS A 507 -29.64 13.29 14.14
CA LYS A 507 -30.26 12.87 15.41
C LYS A 507 -30.55 11.37 15.46
N GLN A 508 -31.23 10.84 14.44
CA GLN A 508 -31.59 9.41 14.39
C GLN A 508 -30.35 8.53 14.26
N LEU A 509 -29.36 8.95 13.47
CA LEU A 509 -28.09 8.24 13.37
C LEU A 509 -27.33 8.24 14.71
N ASN A 510 -27.33 9.36 15.43
CA ASN A 510 -26.74 9.44 16.76
C ASN A 510 -27.43 8.48 17.76
N ASP A 511 -28.76 8.42 17.73
CA ASP A 511 -29.54 7.52 18.61
C ASP A 511 -29.28 6.03 18.27
N LEU A 512 -29.11 5.72 16.98
CA LEU A 512 -28.72 4.38 16.52
C LEU A 512 -27.31 4.00 16.98
N VAL A 513 -26.33 4.90 16.81
CA VAL A 513 -24.96 4.71 17.29
C VAL A 513 -24.94 4.52 18.81
N GLU A 514 -25.79 5.26 19.53
CA GLU A 514 -25.96 5.11 20.98
C GLU A 514 -26.56 3.78 21.40
N PHE A 515 -27.62 3.34 20.70
CA PHE A 515 -28.19 2.02 20.93
C PHE A 515 -27.14 0.93 20.73
N TRP A 516 -26.46 0.92 19.58
CA TRP A 516 -25.49 -0.11 19.23
C TRP A 516 -24.27 -0.11 20.13
N SER A 517 -23.66 1.04 20.41
CA SER A 517 -22.51 1.12 21.34
C SER A 517 -22.87 0.61 22.73
N ARG A 518 -24.04 1.00 23.26
CA ARG A 518 -24.52 0.48 24.54
C ARG A 518 -24.78 -1.01 24.47
N HIS A 519 -25.44 -1.51 23.43
CA HIS A 519 -25.79 -2.91 23.24
C HIS A 519 -24.55 -3.81 23.16
N LEU A 520 -23.54 -3.41 22.38
CA LEU A 520 -22.28 -4.14 22.28
C LEU A 520 -21.49 -4.10 23.60
N GLY A 521 -21.43 -2.94 24.25
CA GLY A 521 -20.75 -2.72 25.54
C GLY A 521 -21.56 -3.07 26.79
N GLN A 522 -22.70 -3.78 26.69
CA GLN A 522 -23.51 -4.13 27.87
C GLN A 522 -22.73 -5.00 28.87
N ASN A 523 -23.17 -4.93 30.12
CA ASN A 523 -22.74 -5.78 31.23
C ASN A 523 -21.29 -5.63 31.72
N LYS A 524 -20.50 -4.59 31.32
CA LYS A 524 -19.10 -4.33 31.76
C LYS A 524 -18.15 -5.56 31.76
N GLY A 525 -18.61 -6.68 31.20
CA GLY A 525 -18.04 -7.99 31.36
C GLY A 525 -17.13 -8.32 30.20
N ASN A 526 -16.35 -9.36 30.40
CA ASN A 526 -15.47 -9.93 29.41
C ASN A 526 -16.33 -10.58 28.30
N LEU A 527 -16.19 -10.10 27.06
CA LEU A 527 -16.71 -10.73 25.86
C LEU A 527 -15.79 -11.91 25.51
N ARG A 528 -16.26 -13.11 25.79
CA ARG A 528 -15.60 -14.40 25.52
C ARG A 528 -16.05 -14.91 24.16
N THR A 529 -15.10 -15.31 23.33
CA THR A 529 -15.37 -15.81 21.99
C THR A 529 -15.91 -17.24 22.01
N LEU A 530 -15.29 -18.11 22.81
CA LEU A 530 -15.61 -19.55 22.84
C LEU A 530 -16.28 -19.98 24.15
N ASP A 531 -16.11 -19.18 25.22
CA ASP A 531 -16.65 -19.44 26.56
C ASP A 531 -16.09 -20.74 27.18
N ILE A 532 -14.77 -20.92 27.04
CA ILE A 532 -14.03 -22.10 27.47
C ILE A 532 -13.14 -21.83 28.69
N GLY A 533 -12.72 -22.89 29.38
CA GLY A 533 -11.85 -22.82 30.57
C GLY A 533 -10.58 -23.69 30.49
N ASP A 534 -10.49 -24.57 29.50
CA ASP A 534 -9.51 -25.65 29.30
C ASP A 534 -8.61 -25.42 28.07
N GLY A 535 -8.26 -24.16 27.81
CA GLY A 535 -7.41 -23.73 26.72
C GLY A 535 -7.27 -22.21 26.71
N ILE A 536 -7.13 -21.61 25.52
CA ILE A 536 -7.01 -20.15 25.38
C ILE A 536 -8.23 -19.58 24.66
N ASP A 537 -9.04 -18.81 25.39
CA ASP A 537 -10.17 -18.04 24.85
C ASP A 537 -9.73 -16.62 24.49
N ALA A 538 -10.37 -16.05 23.48
CA ALA A 538 -10.23 -14.64 23.16
C ALA A 538 -11.21 -13.83 24.01
N ILE A 539 -10.66 -12.99 24.88
CA ILE A 539 -11.43 -12.14 25.79
C ILE A 539 -11.28 -10.66 25.42
N TYR A 540 -12.41 -10.02 25.13
CA TYR A 540 -12.49 -8.59 24.82
C TYR A 540 -13.25 -7.80 25.88
N ARG A 541 -13.01 -6.49 25.93
CA ARG A 541 -13.88 -5.56 26.67
C ARG A 541 -14.17 -4.32 25.83
N LEU A 542 -15.43 -4.09 25.53
CA LEU A 542 -15.89 -2.93 24.77
C LEU A 542 -16.45 -1.85 25.71
N SER A 543 -16.16 -0.60 25.41
CA SER A 543 -16.79 0.52 26.09
C SER A 543 -18.25 0.66 25.65
N PRO A 544 -19.22 0.90 26.55
CA PRO A 544 -20.59 1.24 26.18
C PRO A 544 -20.73 2.68 25.65
N ILE A 545 -19.63 3.44 25.66
CA ILE A 545 -19.55 4.84 25.25
C ILE A 545 -18.59 4.93 24.06
N THR A 546 -19.04 5.60 22.99
CA THR A 546 -18.22 5.86 21.80
C THR A 546 -17.14 6.92 22.04
N GLY A 547 -16.20 7.04 21.11
CA GLY A 547 -15.26 8.15 21.08
C GLY A 547 -15.95 9.50 20.85
N PHE A 548 -15.41 10.53 21.49
CA PHE A 548 -15.80 11.93 21.27
C PHE A 548 -14.56 12.76 20.98
N SER A 549 -14.70 13.78 20.14
CA SER A 549 -13.69 14.83 20.07
C SER A 549 -13.73 15.66 21.35
N ARG A 550 -12.56 15.97 21.91
CA ARG A 550 -12.41 16.87 23.05
C ARG A 550 -11.73 18.16 22.62
N ARG A 551 -12.02 19.25 23.31
CA ARG A 551 -11.18 20.44 23.27
C ARG A 551 -9.93 20.20 24.12
N VAL A 552 -8.79 20.70 23.69
CA VAL A 552 -7.54 20.59 24.44
C VAL A 552 -7.54 21.63 25.56
N GLY A 553 -7.21 21.22 26.80
CA GLY A 553 -7.15 22.09 27.98
C GLY A 553 -8.35 22.01 28.94
N ALA A 554 -9.20 20.99 28.82
CA ALA A 554 -10.26 20.65 29.79
C ALA A 554 -9.90 19.40 30.59
#